data_AF-A0A1V9XNQ9-F1
#
_entry.id   AF-A0A1V9XNQ9-F1
#
_cell.length_a   1.000
_cell.length_b   1.000
_cell.length_c   1.000
_cell.angle_alpha   90.00
_cell.angle_beta   90.00
_cell.angle_gamma   90.00
#
_symmetry.space_group_name_H-M   'P 1'
#
loop_
_entity.id
_entity.type
_entity.pdbx_description
1 polymer ?
#
loop_
_entity_poly.entity_id
_entity_poly.type
_entity_poly.pdbx_seq_one_letter_code
_entity_poly.pdbx_strand_id
1 'polypeptide(L)'
;MGTRAAAFTAKIKNLQEFHTRILYGLPPPPSGLDVSNTLKYFSLTLLSVLRDVPTIPLEMLCLAEKDHARISLFPSLDYKALYHALVQLVDCVPLITCGAHVLGQTILNTMACLVPFLEHEYMDTLGYIVASALANFPASLHKDIVDLLCNHLLP
;
A
#
# COMPACT_ATOMS: atom_id res chain seq x y z
N MET A 1 9.84 -5.01 24.90
CA MET A 1 9.56 -3.95 23.91
C MET A 1 9.62 -4.57 22.52
N GLY A 2 8.54 -4.50 21.74
CA GLY A 2 8.55 -4.99 20.36
C GLY A 2 9.30 -4.03 19.45
N THR A 3 10.16 -4.54 18.57
CA THR A 3 10.86 -3.72 17.58
C THR A 3 9.89 -3.22 16.50
N ARG A 4 10.25 -2.12 15.80
CA ARG A 4 9.45 -1.58 14.68
C ARG A 4 9.13 -2.65 13.63
N ALA A 5 10.09 -3.51 13.30
CA ALA A 5 9.92 -4.62 12.37
C ALA A 5 8.88 -5.64 12.85
N ALA A 6 8.90 -6.02 14.13
CA ALA A 6 7.92 -6.95 14.68
C ALA A 6 6.49 -6.38 14.63
N ALA A 7 6.32 -5.09 14.92
CA ALA A 7 5.03 -4.41 14.80
C ALA A 7 4.55 -4.34 13.34
N PHE A 8 5.46 -4.05 12.41
CA PHE A 8 5.18 -4.03 10.98
C PHE A 8 4.66 -5.40 10.48
N THR A 9 5.38 -6.48 10.79
CA THR A 9 4.98 -7.85 10.43
C THR A 9 3.66 -8.25 11.07
N ALA A 10 3.43 -7.90 12.35
CA ALA A 10 2.17 -8.19 13.03
C ALA A 10 0.99 -7.47 12.36
N LYS A 11 1.17 -6.21 11.93
CA LYS A 11 0.13 -5.46 11.22
C LYS A 11 -0.16 -6.02 9.83
N ILE A 12 0.83 -6.60 9.15
CA ILE A 12 0.60 -7.31 7.87
C ILE A 12 -0.29 -8.53 8.10
N LYS A 13 -0.01 -9.32 9.14
CA LYS A 13 -0.86 -10.47 9.52
C LYS A 13 -2.30 -10.03 9.79
N ASN A 14 -2.49 -8.90 10.49
CA ASN A 14 -3.83 -8.36 10.70
C ASN A 14 -4.54 -8.02 9.37
N LEU A 15 -3.84 -7.46 8.37
CA LEU A 15 -4.43 -7.21 7.05
C LEU A 15 -4.84 -8.52 6.35
N GLN A 16 -4.02 -9.57 6.44
CA GLN A 16 -4.32 -10.89 5.88
C GLN A 16 -5.54 -11.54 6.56
N GLU A 17 -5.67 -11.38 7.87
CA GLU A 17 -6.85 -11.81 8.63
C GLU A 17 -8.11 -11.04 8.19
N PHE A 18 -8.02 -9.72 8.00
CA PHE A 18 -9.13 -8.93 7.48
C PHE A 18 -9.53 -9.37 6.07
N HIS A 19 -8.57 -9.53 5.17
CA HIS A 19 -8.80 -10.02 3.82
C HIS A 19 -9.54 -11.36 3.84
N THR A 20 -9.06 -12.32 4.64
CA THR A 20 -9.68 -13.65 4.80
C THR A 20 -11.13 -13.53 5.28
N ARG A 21 -11.39 -12.68 6.28
CA ARG A 21 -12.74 -12.50 6.83
C ARG A 21 -13.68 -11.81 5.85
N ILE A 22 -13.19 -10.87 5.05
CA ILE A 22 -13.99 -10.21 4.00
C ILE A 22 -14.33 -11.22 2.92
N LEU A 23 -13.34 -11.95 2.40
CA LEU A 23 -13.49 -12.91 1.31
C LEU A 23 -14.47 -14.04 1.66
N TYR A 24 -14.39 -14.57 2.88
CA TYR A 24 -15.24 -15.67 3.34
C TYR A 24 -16.47 -15.23 4.16
N GLY A 25 -16.69 -13.92 4.33
CA GLY A 25 -17.82 -13.39 5.11
C GLY A 25 -17.83 -13.82 6.58
N LEU A 26 -16.66 -13.99 7.21
CA LEU A 26 -16.55 -14.51 8.58
C LEU A 26 -16.94 -13.45 9.63
N PRO A 27 -17.79 -13.78 10.62
CA PRO A 27 -18.22 -12.83 11.65
C PRO A 27 -17.15 -12.60 12.75
N PRO A 28 -17.08 -11.37 13.31
CA PRO A 28 -17.72 -10.16 12.81
C PRO A 28 -17.08 -9.68 11.48
N PRO A 29 -17.83 -9.14 10.51
CA PRO A 29 -17.21 -8.64 9.29
C PRO A 29 -16.35 -7.40 9.59
N PRO A 30 -15.13 -7.28 9.03
CA PRO A 30 -14.32 -6.08 9.22
C PRO A 30 -14.99 -4.89 8.53
N SER A 31 -15.05 -3.73 9.19
CA SER A 31 -15.46 -2.51 8.49
C SER A 31 -14.30 -1.95 7.66
N GLY A 32 -14.61 -1.18 6.61
CA GLY A 32 -13.60 -0.47 5.85
C GLY A 32 -12.78 0.48 6.73
N LEU A 33 -13.36 1.01 7.82
CA LEU A 33 -12.66 1.84 8.81
C LEU A 33 -11.61 1.06 9.61
N ASP A 34 -11.90 -0.18 10.01
CA ASP A 34 -10.96 -1.02 10.78
C ASP A 34 -9.70 -1.34 9.97
N VAL A 35 -9.92 -1.72 8.71
CA VAL A 35 -8.83 -1.99 7.75
C VAL A 35 -8.06 -0.70 7.46
N SER A 36 -8.76 0.42 7.22
CA SER A 36 -8.13 1.73 6.98
C SER A 36 -7.25 2.18 8.14
N ASN A 37 -7.68 1.99 9.38
CA ASN A 37 -6.88 2.37 10.55
C ASN A 37 -5.58 1.56 10.64
N THR A 38 -5.62 0.30 10.23
CA THR A 38 -4.43 -0.55 10.13
C THR A 38 -3.53 -0.10 8.98
N LEU A 39 -4.09 0.28 7.83
CA LEU A 39 -3.32 0.82 6.70
C LEU A 39 -2.63 2.16 7.00
N LYS A 40 -3.30 3.06 7.75
CA LYS A 40 -2.72 4.34 8.17
C LYS A 40 -1.43 4.18 8.98
N TYR A 41 -1.30 3.11 9.77
CA TYR A 41 -0.05 2.80 10.46
C TYR A 41 1.12 2.62 9.49
N PHE A 42 0.89 1.95 8.36
CA PHE A 42 1.92 1.75 7.34
C PHE A 42 2.31 3.07 6.67
N SER A 43 1.33 3.86 6.22
CA SER A 43 1.61 5.18 5.65
C SER A 43 2.44 6.06 6.59
N LEU A 44 2.09 6.12 7.87
CA LEU A 44 2.85 6.87 8.87
C LEU A 44 4.27 6.32 9.07
N THR A 45 4.42 5.00 9.08
CA THR A 45 5.73 4.34 9.24
C THR A 45 6.62 4.62 8.03
N LEU A 46 6.11 4.46 6.81
CA LEU A 46 6.82 4.70 5.56
C LEU A 46 7.25 6.17 5.44
N LEU A 47 6.34 7.11 5.71
CA LEU A 47 6.67 8.54 5.73
C LEU A 47 7.69 8.89 6.81
N SER A 48 7.64 8.24 7.98
CA SER A 48 8.67 8.43 9.00
C SER A 48 10.04 7.98 8.50
N VAL A 49 10.11 6.83 7.84
CA VAL A 49 11.36 6.32 7.26
C VAL A 49 11.90 7.27 6.20
N LEU A 50 11.05 7.78 5.30
CA LEU A 50 11.49 8.74 4.28
C LEU A 50 12.04 10.04 4.87
N ARG A 51 11.50 10.50 6.01
CA ARG A 51 12.04 11.68 6.71
C ARG A 51 13.41 11.45 7.33
N ASP A 52 13.72 10.20 7.69
CA ASP A 52 14.98 9.83 8.34
C ASP A 52 16.12 9.58 7.33
N VAL A 53 15.83 9.55 6.02
CA VAL A 53 16.79 9.25 4.95
C VAL A 53 17.16 10.56 4.21
N PRO A 54 18.45 10.80 3.89
CA PRO A 54 18.85 11.93 3.06
C PRO A 54 18.16 11.89 1.69
N THR A 55 17.81 13.06 1.13
CA THR A 55 17.06 13.19 -0.13
C THR A 55 17.46 12.15 -1.17
N ILE A 56 16.55 11.21 -1.45
CA ILE A 56 16.78 10.19 -2.48
C ILE A 56 16.72 10.90 -3.82
N PRO A 57 17.79 10.86 -4.64
CA PRO A 57 17.73 11.43 -5.98
C PRO A 57 16.60 10.75 -6.75
N LEU A 58 15.70 11.54 -7.35
CA LEU A 58 14.57 11.02 -8.14
C LEU A 58 15.04 10.05 -9.23
N GLU A 59 16.22 10.28 -9.79
CA GLU A 59 16.88 9.39 -10.75
C GLU A 59 17.09 7.96 -10.21
N MET A 60 17.26 7.79 -8.90
CA MET A 60 17.39 6.46 -8.31
C MET A 60 16.06 5.70 -8.34
N LEU A 61 14.91 6.39 -8.38
CA LEU A 61 13.60 5.75 -8.50
C LEU A 61 13.30 5.27 -9.92
N CYS A 62 13.97 5.85 -10.94
CA CYS A 62 13.74 5.54 -12.35
C CYS A 62 14.74 4.53 -12.94
N LEU A 63 15.78 4.16 -12.17
CA LEU A 63 16.86 3.28 -12.65
C LEU A 63 16.86 1.96 -11.87
N ALA A 64 16.41 0.88 -12.52
CA ALA A 64 16.37 -0.47 -11.93
C ALA A 64 17.74 -0.92 -11.37
N GLU A 65 18.83 -0.56 -12.05
CA GLU A 65 20.21 -0.86 -11.60
C GLU A 65 20.55 -0.26 -10.22
N LYS A 66 19.84 0.81 -9.82
CA LYS A 66 20.04 1.49 -8.53
C LYS A 66 19.08 1.02 -7.45
N ASP A 67 18.19 0.07 -7.72
CA ASP A 67 17.21 -0.45 -6.75
C ASP A 67 17.89 -0.99 -5.49
N HIS A 68 18.92 -1.84 -5.66
CA HIS A 68 19.61 -2.42 -4.51
C HIS A 68 20.27 -1.35 -3.63
N ALA A 69 20.93 -0.36 -4.24
CA ALA A 69 21.53 0.76 -3.53
C ALA A 69 20.46 1.60 -2.82
N ARG A 70 19.34 1.90 -3.47
CA ARG A 70 18.21 2.64 -2.88
C ARG A 70 17.64 1.91 -1.68
N ILE A 71 17.32 0.62 -1.84
CA ILE A 71 16.66 -0.19 -0.81
C ILE A 71 17.57 -0.37 0.41
N SER A 72 18.89 -0.42 0.21
CA SER A 72 19.86 -0.51 1.30
C SER A 72 19.85 0.71 2.25
N LEU A 73 19.28 1.85 1.83
CA LEU A 73 19.13 3.05 2.66
C LEU A 73 17.98 2.94 3.66
N PHE A 74 17.08 1.97 3.46
CA PHE A 74 15.89 1.80 4.29
C PHE A 74 16.08 0.71 5.35
N PRO A 75 15.39 0.81 6.50
CA PRO A 75 15.35 -0.27 7.46
C PRO A 75 14.76 -1.53 6.81
N SER A 76 15.23 -2.70 7.24
CA SER A 76 14.77 -4.01 6.78
C SER A 76 13.36 -4.32 7.29
N LEU A 77 12.35 -3.72 6.65
CA LEU A 77 10.92 -4.01 6.82
C LEU A 77 10.41 -4.80 5.63
N ASP A 78 9.32 -5.54 5.81
CA ASP A 78 8.77 -6.42 4.79
C ASP A 78 7.84 -5.66 3.81
N TYR A 79 8.44 -4.76 3.02
CA TYR A 79 7.72 -3.93 2.05
C TYR A 79 7.00 -4.78 0.98
N LYS A 80 7.57 -5.93 0.61
CA LYS A 80 7.00 -6.88 -0.35
C LYS A 80 5.72 -7.52 0.21
N ALA A 81 5.72 -7.96 1.46
CA ALA A 81 4.50 -8.49 2.06
C ALA A 81 3.41 -7.43 2.23
N LEU A 82 3.77 -6.17 2.49
CA LEU A 82 2.81 -5.06 2.48
C LEU A 82 2.22 -4.83 1.08
N TYR A 83 3.06 -4.84 0.03
CA TYR A 83 2.60 -4.77 -1.36
C TYR A 83 1.56 -5.85 -1.65
N HIS A 84 1.88 -7.12 -1.37
CA HIS A 84 0.97 -8.23 -1.62
C HIS A 84 -0.35 -8.12 -0.84
N ALA A 85 -0.29 -7.64 0.41
CA ALA A 85 -1.49 -7.37 1.19
C ALA A 85 -2.36 -6.27 0.56
N LEU A 86 -1.75 -5.20 0.03
CA LEU A 86 -2.48 -4.15 -0.68
C LEU A 86 -3.15 -4.66 -1.95
N VAL A 87 -2.46 -5.49 -2.75
CA VAL A 87 -3.03 -6.11 -3.97
C VAL A 87 -4.30 -6.87 -3.63
N GLN A 88 -4.25 -7.72 -2.59
CA GLN A 88 -5.40 -8.49 -2.14
C GLN A 88 -6.56 -7.63 -1.64
N LEU A 89 -6.26 -6.49 -1.02
CA LEU A 89 -7.28 -5.59 -0.48
C LEU A 89 -8.01 -4.77 -1.55
N VAL A 90 -7.41 -4.55 -2.73
CA VAL A 90 -8.07 -3.85 -3.85
C VAL A 90 -9.35 -4.58 -4.24
N ASP A 91 -9.29 -5.90 -4.38
CA ASP A 91 -10.44 -6.72 -4.76
C ASP A 91 -11.48 -6.85 -3.63
N CYS A 92 -11.10 -6.52 -2.39
CA CYS A 92 -12.02 -6.52 -1.24
C CYS A 92 -12.86 -5.25 -1.11
N VAL A 93 -12.44 -4.13 -1.71
CA VAL A 93 -13.17 -2.84 -1.61
C VAL A 93 -14.65 -2.96 -1.98
N PRO A 94 -15.05 -3.60 -3.10
CA PRO A 94 -16.47 -3.74 -3.44
C PRO A 94 -17.24 -4.69 -2.51
N LEU A 95 -16.55 -5.53 -1.73
CA LEU A 95 -17.17 -6.49 -0.80
C LEU A 95 -17.49 -5.87 0.58
N ILE A 96 -16.96 -4.68 0.86
CA ILE A 96 -17.15 -3.99 2.15
C ILE A 96 -18.53 -3.32 2.19
N THR A 97 -19.30 -3.62 3.24
CA THR A 97 -20.64 -3.06 3.46
C THR A 97 -20.63 -1.64 4.04
N CYS A 98 -19.57 -1.24 4.75
CA CYS A 98 -19.45 0.07 5.38
C CYS A 98 -18.02 0.59 5.30
N GLY A 99 -17.84 1.81 4.77
CA GLY A 99 -16.53 2.48 4.71
C GLY A 99 -15.67 2.14 3.49
N ALA A 100 -16.27 1.63 2.40
CA ALA A 100 -15.55 1.29 1.17
C ALA A 100 -14.75 2.47 0.58
N HIS A 101 -15.32 3.69 0.60
CA HIS A 101 -14.62 4.89 0.13
C HIS A 101 -13.37 5.20 0.94
N VAL A 102 -13.47 5.19 2.28
CA VAL A 102 -12.32 5.46 3.17
C VAL A 102 -11.25 4.38 3.02
N LEU A 103 -11.66 3.11 2.86
CA LEU A 103 -10.75 2.02 2.58
C LEU A 103 -10.02 2.22 1.25
N GLY A 104 -10.75 2.46 0.16
CA GLY A 104 -10.16 2.70 -1.16
C GLY A 104 -9.17 3.86 -1.13
N GLN A 105 -9.55 4.99 -0.54
CA GLN A 105 -8.67 6.15 -0.39
C GLN A 105 -7.40 5.80 0.40
N THR A 106 -7.55 5.05 1.49
CA THR A 106 -6.41 4.67 2.33
C THR A 106 -5.49 3.68 1.61
N ILE A 107 -6.02 2.73 0.83
CA ILE A 107 -5.23 1.83 -0.02
C ILE A 107 -4.38 2.64 -1.00
N LEU A 108 -4.97 3.59 -1.73
CA LEU A 108 -4.25 4.43 -2.69
C LEU A 108 -3.14 5.24 -2.00
N ASN A 109 -3.44 5.84 -0.86
CA ASN A 109 -2.44 6.58 -0.09
C ASN A 109 -1.30 5.68 0.43
N THR A 110 -1.60 4.47 0.88
CA THR A 110 -0.57 3.52 1.32
C THR A 110 0.28 3.02 0.14
N MET A 111 -0.31 2.78 -1.03
CA MET A 111 0.42 2.45 -2.26
C MET A 111 1.37 3.58 -2.67
N ALA A 112 0.89 4.83 -2.68
CA ALA A 112 1.72 6.01 -2.97
C ALA A 112 2.92 6.12 -2.01
N CYS A 113 2.70 5.89 -0.71
CA CYS A 113 3.77 5.88 0.29
C CYS A 113 4.76 4.72 0.11
N LEU A 114 4.34 3.62 -0.52
CA LEU A 114 5.13 2.41 -0.69
C LEU A 114 6.08 2.48 -1.89
N VAL A 115 5.73 3.26 -2.92
CA VAL A 115 6.51 3.42 -4.16
C VAL A 115 8.03 3.54 -3.95
N PRO A 116 8.55 4.40 -3.06
CA PRO A 116 10.00 4.55 -2.92
C PRO A 116 10.74 3.30 -2.45
N PHE A 117 10.02 2.38 -1.82
CA PHE A 117 10.54 1.17 -1.17
C PHE A 117 10.46 -0.07 -2.07
N LEU A 118 9.82 0.03 -3.23
CA LEU A 118 9.62 -1.09 -4.14
C LEU A 118 10.72 -1.15 -5.20
N GLU A 119 11.08 -2.36 -5.61
CA GLU A 119 11.90 -2.61 -6.81
C GLU A 119 11.06 -2.37 -8.06
N HIS A 120 11.72 -2.07 -9.20
CA HIS A 120 11.05 -1.75 -10.47
C HIS A 120 10.07 -2.84 -10.93
N GLU A 121 10.36 -4.12 -10.67
CA GLU A 121 9.46 -5.23 -11.03
C GLU A 121 8.06 -5.11 -10.40
N TYR A 122 7.97 -4.52 -9.21
CA TYR A 122 6.70 -4.28 -8.52
C TYR A 122 6.02 -3.00 -8.99
N MET A 123 6.77 -2.02 -9.50
CA MET A 123 6.26 -0.73 -9.94
C MET A 123 5.36 -0.86 -11.18
N ASP A 124 5.77 -1.65 -12.18
CA ASP A 124 4.98 -1.91 -13.39
C ASP A 124 3.65 -2.58 -13.03
N THR A 125 3.72 -3.61 -12.19
CA THR A 125 2.53 -4.34 -11.73
C THR A 125 1.63 -3.46 -10.87
N LEU A 126 2.20 -2.59 -10.03
CA LEU A 126 1.47 -1.64 -9.21
C LEU A 126 0.66 -0.65 -10.07
N GLY A 127 1.25 -0.14 -11.16
CA GLY A 127 0.55 0.70 -12.13
C GLY A 127 -0.70 0.02 -12.69
N TYR A 128 -0.60 -1.24 -13.08
CA TYR A 128 -1.75 -2.02 -13.54
C TYR A 128 -2.81 -2.21 -12.45
N ILE A 129 -2.42 -2.52 -11.22
CA ILE A 129 -3.34 -2.71 -10.09
C ILE A 129 -4.08 -1.41 -9.73
N VAL A 130 -3.37 -0.28 -9.75
CA VAL A 130 -3.99 1.03 -9.51
C VAL A 130 -4.97 1.36 -10.64
N ALA A 131 -4.64 1.06 -11.90
CA ALA A 131 -5.55 1.24 -13.02
C ALA A 131 -6.80 0.33 -12.91
N SER A 132 -6.64 -0.92 -12.51
CA SER A 132 -7.78 -1.85 -12.33
C SER A 132 -8.72 -1.41 -11.20
N ALA A 133 -8.23 -0.65 -10.22
CA ALA A 133 -9.06 -0.07 -9.17
C ALA A 133 -10.16 0.86 -9.73
N LEU A 134 -10.01 1.43 -10.93
CA LEU A 134 -11.09 2.21 -11.60
C LEU A 134 -12.36 1.39 -11.84
N ALA A 135 -12.25 0.07 -11.97
CA ALA A 135 -13.41 -0.81 -12.15
C ALA A 135 -14.10 -1.15 -10.82
N ASN A 136 -13.35 -1.16 -9.71
CA ASN A 136 -13.78 -1.72 -8.43
C ASN A 136 -14.06 -0.66 -7.36
N PHE A 137 -13.48 0.53 -7.47
CA PHE A 137 -13.57 1.58 -6.45
C PHE A 137 -14.73 2.54 -6.73
N PRO A 138 -15.25 3.25 -5.71
CA PRO A 138 -16.23 4.30 -5.92
C PRO A 138 -15.74 5.39 -6.88
N ALA A 139 -16.62 5.87 -7.76
CA ALA A 139 -16.30 6.90 -8.77
C ALA A 139 -15.69 8.20 -8.20
N SER A 140 -15.98 8.51 -6.93
CA SER A 140 -15.39 9.65 -6.22
C SER A 140 -13.87 9.53 -6.04
N LEU A 141 -13.29 8.34 -6.16
CA LEU A 141 -11.85 8.10 -6.07
C LEU A 141 -11.14 8.06 -7.43
N HIS A 142 -11.87 8.13 -8.55
CA HIS A 142 -11.25 8.02 -9.88
C HIS A 142 -10.22 9.11 -10.15
N LYS A 143 -10.46 10.32 -9.64
CA LYS A 143 -9.47 11.40 -9.71
C LYS A 143 -8.18 11.03 -8.98
N ASP A 144 -8.29 10.52 -7.74
CA ASP A 144 -7.13 10.12 -6.94
C ASP A 144 -6.35 8.98 -7.60
N ILE A 145 -7.05 8.05 -8.26
CA ILE A 145 -6.45 6.95 -9.01
C ILE A 145 -5.63 7.48 -10.20
N VAL A 146 -6.22 8.38 -11.01
CA VAL A 146 -5.52 8.98 -12.15
C VAL A 146 -4.34 9.83 -11.69
N ASP A 147 -4.51 10.63 -10.63
CA ASP A 147 -3.43 11.44 -10.06
C ASP A 147 -2.28 10.55 -9.55
N LEU A 148 -2.57 9.39 -8.95
CA LEU A 148 -1.55 8.43 -8.53
C LEU A 148 -0.79 7.85 -9.72
N LEU A 149 -1.51 7.42 -10.77
CA LEU A 149 -0.90 6.89 -11.99
C LEU A 149 0.03 7.92 -12.64
N CYS A 150 -0.47 9.13 -12.88
CA CYS A 150 0.26 10.17 -13.61
C CYS A 150 1.46 10.75 -12.85
N ASN A 151 1.39 10.84 -11.52
CA ASN A 151 2.45 11.49 -10.74
C ASN A 151 3.49 10.52 -10.18
N HIS A 152 3.20 9.21 -10.10
CA HIS A 152 4.06 8.27 -9.37
C HIS A 152 4.37 6.96 -10.10
N LEU A 153 3.58 6.55 -11.09
CA LEU A 153 3.67 5.20 -11.67
C LEU A 153 3.89 5.19 -13.19
N LEU A 154 3.49 6.26 -13.89
CA LEU A 154 3.75 6.42 -15.32
C LEU A 154 5.04 7.23 -15.53
N PRO A 155 5.91 6.83 -16.49
CA PRO A 155 7.11 7.56 -16.86
C PRO A 155 6.85 8.89 -17.57
#